data_AF-A0A1G4SR49-F1
#
_entry.id   AF-A0A1G4SR49-F1
#
_cell.length_a   1.000
_cell.length_b   1.000
_cell.length_c   1.000
_cell.angle_alpha   90.00
_cell.angle_beta   90.00
_cell.angle_gamma   90.00
#
_symmetry.space_group_name_H-M   'P 1'
#
loop_
_entity.id
_entity.type
_entity.pdbx_description
1 polymer ?
#
loop_
_entity_poly.entity_id
_entity_poly.type
_entity_poly.pdbx_seq_one_letter_code
_entity_poly.pdbx_strand_id
1 'polypeptide(L)'
;MQSQLRKWKSAASQLISTEREAVETAAIELEPEVYDKCRRMAEAEQTTVSAVVHYMIDQYFAVRSHEMTFQATMEQKEKNPLLQLDSLTKRKERYKGEEVHSFDRA
;
A
#
# COMPACT_ATOMS: atom_id res chain seq x y z
N MET A 1 29.16 -1.55 28.19
CA MET A 1 28.14 -2.12 27.27
C MET A 1 26.70 -1.70 27.62
N GLN A 2 26.33 -1.54 28.90
CA GLN A 2 24.94 -1.23 29.31
C GLN A 2 24.44 0.19 28.95
N SER A 3 25.35 1.17 28.79
CA SER A 3 24.99 2.56 28.47
C SER A 3 24.54 2.75 27.02
N GLN A 4 25.15 2.00 26.09
CA GLN A 4 24.78 2.05 24.66
C GLN A 4 23.39 1.43 24.44
N LEU A 5 23.11 0.28 25.06
CA LEU A 5 21.80 -0.36 24.98
C LEU A 5 20.66 0.54 25.50
N ARG A 6 20.89 1.29 26.59
CA ARG A 6 19.91 2.25 27.11
C ARG A 6 19.67 3.43 26.16
N LYS A 7 20.74 3.95 25.53
CA LYS A 7 20.62 5.00 24.51
C LYS A 7 19.81 4.52 23.30
N TRP A 8 20.06 3.29 22.86
CA TRP A 8 19.37 2.70 21.71
C TRP A 8 17.92 2.38 22.04
N LYS A 9 17.64 1.88 23.25
CA LYS A 9 16.27 1.70 23.73
C LYS A 9 15.51 3.01 23.78
N SER A 10 16.14 4.10 24.27
CA SER A 10 15.52 5.42 24.32
C SER A 10 15.25 5.97 22.91
N ALA A 11 16.20 5.82 21.99
CA ALA A 11 16.03 6.25 20.60
C ALA A 11 14.92 5.46 19.89
N ALA A 12 14.88 4.13 20.07
CA ALA A 12 13.83 3.28 19.52
C ALA A 12 12.45 3.59 20.12
N SER A 13 12.36 3.82 21.44
CA SER A 13 11.12 4.24 22.09
C SER A 13 10.64 5.60 21.59
N GLN A 14 11.54 6.54 21.30
CA GLN A 14 11.17 7.84 20.71
C GLN A 14 10.64 7.68 19.29
N LEU A 15 11.30 6.88 18.44
CA LEU A 15 10.85 6.60 17.07
C LEU A 15 9.47 5.92 17.01
N ILE A 16 9.20 4.98 17.92
CA ILE A 16 7.90 4.28 17.99
C ILE A 16 6.81 5.17 18.61
N SER A 17 7.17 6.06 19.54
CA SER A 17 6.17 6.92 20.21
C SER A 17 5.68 8.05 19.30
N THR A 18 6.52 8.53 18.38
CA THR A 18 6.15 9.56 17.41
C THR A 18 5.14 9.10 16.35
N GLU A 19 4.90 7.79 16.19
CA GLU A 19 3.88 7.28 15.25
C GLU A 19 2.45 7.27 15.83
N ARG A 20 2.26 7.64 17.10
CA ARG A 20 0.91 7.66 17.72
C ARG A 20 0.24 9.03 17.72
N GLU A 21 0.96 10.11 17.44
CA GLU A 21 0.41 11.46 17.34
C GLU A 21 0.11 11.79 15.87
N ALA A 22 -1.00 11.23 15.43
CA ALA A 22 -1.84 11.59 14.29
C ALA A 22 -2.23 10.31 13.55
N VAL A 23 -3.20 9.59 14.13
CA VAL A 23 -4.27 9.10 13.26
C VAL A 23 -4.92 10.37 12.73
N GLU A 24 -4.30 10.99 11.71
CA GLU A 24 -5.03 11.79 10.75
C GLU A 24 -6.20 10.90 10.40
N THR A 25 -7.38 11.25 10.89
CA THR A 25 -8.61 10.61 10.47
C THR A 25 -8.60 10.79 8.97
N ALA A 26 -8.24 9.75 8.24
CA ALA A 26 -8.05 9.82 6.81
C ALA A 26 -9.42 10.17 6.22
N ALA A 27 -9.62 11.47 6.02
CA ALA A 27 -10.88 12.03 5.57
C ALA A 27 -10.87 11.88 4.06
N ILE A 28 -11.78 11.05 3.57
CA ILE A 28 -11.98 10.88 2.14
C ILE A 28 -13.01 11.92 1.73
N GLU A 29 -12.56 12.95 1.00
CA GLU A 29 -13.46 13.89 0.35
C GLU A 29 -14.09 13.22 -0.86
N LEU A 30 -15.42 13.21 -0.91
CA LEU A 30 -16.20 12.65 -2.00
C LEU A 30 -16.87 13.77 -2.78
N GLU A 31 -16.91 13.64 -4.08
CA GLU A 31 -17.74 14.51 -4.91
C GLU A 31 -19.22 14.41 -4.50
N PRO A 32 -19.99 15.50 -4.55
CA PRO A 32 -21.38 15.51 -4.09
C PRO A 32 -22.25 14.43 -4.75
N GLU A 33 -22.06 14.21 -6.05
CA GLU A 33 -22.81 13.20 -6.81
C GLU A 33 -22.48 11.77 -6.37
N VAL A 34 -21.23 11.52 -5.99
CA VAL A 34 -20.75 10.22 -5.52
C VAL A 34 -21.25 9.98 -4.10
N TYR A 35 -21.21 11.01 -3.25
CA TYR A 35 -21.75 10.95 -1.89
C TYR A 35 -23.24 10.60 -1.89
N ASP A 36 -24.05 11.24 -2.74
CA ASP A 36 -25.48 10.95 -2.84
C ASP A 36 -25.77 9.50 -3.27
N LYS A 37 -24.95 8.94 -4.17
CA LYS A 37 -25.05 7.52 -4.56
C LYS A 37 -24.71 6.61 -3.38
N CYS A 38 -23.59 6.86 -2.69
CA CYS A 38 -23.22 6.10 -1.51
C CYS A 38 -24.27 6.21 -0.39
N ARG A 39 -24.91 7.38 -0.25
CA ARG A 39 -25.99 7.58 0.73
C ARG A 39 -27.21 6.73 0.43
N ARG A 40 -27.68 6.70 -0.82
CA ARG A 40 -28.80 5.84 -1.23
C ARG A 40 -28.50 4.35 -1.02
N MET A 41 -27.26 3.94 -1.29
CA MET A 41 -26.82 2.56 -1.03
C MET A 41 -26.77 2.25 0.47
N ALA A 42 -26.27 3.18 1.28
CA ALA A 42 -26.25 3.04 2.73
C ALA A 42 -27.67 2.93 3.32
N GLU A 43 -28.61 3.74 2.81
CA GLU A 43 -30.03 3.68 3.17
C GLU A 43 -30.67 2.33 2.79
N ALA A 44 -30.37 1.81 1.59
CA ALA A 44 -30.90 0.53 1.11
C ALA A 44 -30.37 -0.67 1.93
N GLU A 45 -29.08 -0.66 2.26
CA GLU A 45 -28.40 -1.73 3.00
C GLU A 45 -28.51 -1.56 4.52
N GLN A 46 -29.16 -0.51 5.02
CA GLN A 46 -29.22 -0.14 6.44
C GLN A 46 -27.82 -0.04 7.09
N THR A 47 -26.86 0.50 6.35
CA THR A 47 -25.47 0.69 6.79
C THR A 47 -25.08 2.17 6.79
N THR A 48 -23.81 2.47 7.08
CA THR A 48 -23.27 3.83 7.02
C THR A 48 -22.57 4.08 5.69
N VAL A 49 -22.54 5.34 5.24
CA VAL A 49 -21.80 5.74 4.03
C VAL A 49 -20.32 5.32 4.12
N SER A 50 -19.73 5.42 5.31
CA SER A 50 -18.36 4.95 5.56
C SER A 50 -18.21 3.45 5.27
N ALA A 51 -19.13 2.61 5.74
CA ALA A 51 -19.07 1.17 5.49
C ALA A 51 -19.19 0.84 3.99
N VAL A 52 -20.05 1.55 3.26
CA VAL A 52 -20.20 1.40 1.81
C VAL A 52 -18.90 1.76 1.08
N VAL A 53 -18.26 2.87 1.45
CA VAL A 53 -17.00 3.31 0.85
C VAL A 53 -15.88 2.31 1.13
N HIS A 54 -15.75 1.84 2.37
CA HIS A 54 -14.74 0.82 2.72
C HIS A 54 -14.97 -0.47 1.92
N TYR A 55 -16.22 -0.92 1.81
CA TYR A 55 -16.56 -2.10 1.01
C TYR A 55 -16.18 -1.94 -0.47
N MET A 56 -16.43 -0.78 -1.07
CA MET A 56 -16.05 -0.50 -2.46
C MET A 56 -14.53 -0.54 -2.66
N ILE A 57 -13.79 0.02 -1.71
CA ILE A 57 -12.32 0.02 -1.74
C ILE A 57 -11.80 -1.43 -1.63
N ASP A 58 -12.35 -2.22 -0.71
CA ASP A 58 -11.97 -3.62 -0.53
C ASP A 58 -12.25 -4.45 -1.79
N GLN A 59 -13.41 -4.26 -2.42
CA GLN A 59 -13.75 -4.92 -3.69
C GLN A 59 -12.78 -4.55 -4.80
N TYR A 60 -12.42 -3.27 -4.92
CA TYR A 60 -11.45 -2.81 -5.92
C TYR A 60 -10.10 -3.51 -5.77
N PHE A 61 -9.60 -3.64 -4.53
CA PHE A 61 -8.34 -4.35 -4.28
C PHE A 61 -8.45 -5.86 -4.45
N ALA A 62 -9.58 -6.46 -4.10
CA ALA A 62 -9.82 -7.89 -4.32
C ALA A 62 -9.70 -8.24 -5.81
N VAL A 63 -10.33 -7.45 -6.69
CA VAL A 63 -10.24 -7.64 -8.15
C VAL A 63 -8.80 -7.43 -8.65
N ARG A 64 -8.15 -6.33 -8.25
CA ARG A 64 -6.81 -5.97 -8.73
C ARG A 64 -5.70 -6.91 -8.24
N SER A 65 -5.88 -7.55 -7.08
CA SER A 65 -4.92 -8.52 -6.55
C SER A 65 -4.78 -9.76 -7.44
N HIS A 66 -5.81 -10.10 -8.22
CA HIS A 66 -5.75 -11.18 -9.20
C HIS A 66 -4.97 -10.74 -10.45
N GLU A 67 -5.11 -9.47 -10.86
CA GLU A 67 -4.43 -8.91 -12.04
C GLU A 67 -2.94 -8.62 -11.81
N MET A 68 -2.53 -8.28 -10.58
CA MET A 68 -1.13 -7.97 -10.24
C MET A 68 -0.25 -9.20 -9.99
N THR A 69 -0.71 -10.40 -10.33
CA THR A 69 0.15 -11.59 -10.37
C THR A 69 0.92 -11.63 -11.70
N PHE A 70 1.74 -10.62 -11.96
CA PHE A 70 2.69 -10.67 -13.07
C PHE A 70 3.79 -11.67 -12.72
N GLN A 71 3.57 -12.94 -13.06
CA GLN A 71 4.59 -13.96 -12.94
C GLN A 71 5.56 -13.79 -14.12
N ALA A 72 6.82 -13.47 -13.83
CA ALA A 72 7.85 -13.38 -14.85
C ALA A 72 7.95 -14.71 -15.63
N THR A 73 7.88 -14.63 -16.96
CA THR A 73 8.01 -15.78 -17.85
C THR A 73 9.41 -16.41 -17.76
N MET A 74 9.57 -17.67 -18.17
CA MET A 74 10.88 -18.35 -18.11
C MET A 74 11.93 -17.61 -18.94
N GLU A 75 11.57 -17.12 -20.12
CA GLU A 75 12.46 -16.37 -21.00
C GLU A 75 12.90 -15.04 -20.37
N GLN A 76 12.05 -14.39 -19.56
CA GLN A 76 12.41 -13.19 -18.81
C GLN A 76 13.33 -13.51 -17.62
N LYS A 77 13.13 -14.66 -16.97
CA LYS A 77 13.95 -15.15 -15.86
C LYS A 77 15.35 -15.60 -16.30
N GLU A 78 15.51 -16.06 -17.54
CA GLU A 78 16.82 -16.38 -18.13
C GLU A 78 17.61 -15.11 -18.47
N LYS A 79 16.93 -14.07 -18.96
CA LYS A 79 17.56 -12.78 -19.30
C LYS A 79 17.90 -11.94 -18.07
N ASN A 80 17.16 -12.09 -16.97
CA ASN A 80 17.44 -11.41 -15.72
C ASN A 80 17.28 -12.35 -14.52
N PRO A 81 18.39 -12.90 -13.99
CA PRO A 81 18.36 -13.83 -12.86
C PRO A 81 17.88 -13.18 -11.55
N LEU A 82 17.86 -11.84 -11.45
CA LEU A 82 17.32 -11.14 -10.28
C LEU A 82 15.81 -11.35 -10.14
N LEU A 83 15.08 -11.58 -11.23
CA LEU A 83 13.65 -11.91 -11.20
C LEU A 83 13.38 -13.27 -10.54
N GLN A 84 14.36 -14.18 -10.57
CA GLN A 84 14.29 -15.46 -9.86
C GLN A 84 14.44 -15.25 -8.35
N LEU A 85 15.36 -14.36 -7.96
CA LEU A 85 15.57 -14.00 -6.55
C LEU A 85 14.39 -13.23 -5.98
N ASP A 86 13.77 -12.35 -6.75
CA ASP A 86 12.58 -11.59 -6.34
C ASP A 86 11.40 -12.53 -6.03
N SER A 87 11.21 -13.55 -6.89
CA SER A 87 10.22 -14.62 -6.67
C SER A 87 10.47 -15.42 -5.38
N LEU A 88 11.74 -15.64 -5.03
CA LEU A 88 12.14 -16.38 -3.82
C LEU A 88 12.09 -15.53 -2.55
N THR A 89 12.30 -14.21 -2.66
CA THR A 89 12.41 -13.31 -1.52
C THR A 89 11.10 -12.68 -1.08
N LYS A 90 9.99 -12.90 -1.82
CA LYS A 90 8.62 -12.40 -1.50
C LYS A 90 8.64 -11.00 -0.89
N ARG A 91 9.43 -10.07 -1.47
CA ARG A 91 9.44 -8.68 -1.03
C ARG A 91 8.11 -8.03 -1.40
N LYS A 92 7.16 -8.11 -0.47
CA LYS A 92 5.93 -7.34 -0.47
C LYS A 92 6.24 -5.88 -0.10
N GLU A 93 7.07 -5.19 -0.88
CA GLU A 93 7.28 -3.75 -0.70
C GLU A 93 7.25 -3.02 -2.04
N ARG A 94 6.09 -2.40 -2.27
CA ARG A 94 5.86 -1.11 -2.95
C ARG A 94 6.98 -0.68 -3.91
N TYR A 95 6.92 -1.16 -5.15
CA TYR A 95 7.45 -0.35 -6.25
C TYR A 95 6.57 0.89 -6.39
N LYS A 96 6.93 1.98 -5.71
CA LYS A 96 6.69 3.32 -6.25
C LYS A 96 7.54 3.39 -7.52
N GLY A 97 6.91 3.62 -8.65
CA GLY A 97 7.62 3.83 -9.90
C GLY A 97 8.58 5.00 -9.75
N GLU A 98 9.87 4.71 -9.62
CA GLU A 98 10.91 5.65 -9.98
C GLU A 98 11.15 5.46 -11.47
N GLU A 99 10.92 6.56 -12.18
CA GLU A 99 11.13 6.72 -13.61
C GLU A 99 12.54 6.26 -13.98
N VAL A 100 12.61 5.34 -14.94
CA VAL A 100 13.87 4.96 -15.58
C VAL A 100 14.36 6.19 -16.35
N HIS A 101 15.24 6.98 -15.75
CA HIS A 101 16.04 7.93 -16.51
C HIS A 101 16.95 7.13 -17.45
N SER A 102 16.54 7.06 -18.72
CA SER A 102 17.40 6.66 -19.81
C SER A 102 18.57 7.65 -19.87
N PHE A 103 19.75 7.22 -19.45
CA PHE A 103 20.98 7.89 -19.84
C PHE A 103 21.26 7.55 -21.30
N ASP A 104 20.89 8.47 -22.19
CA ASP A 104 21.41 8.50 -23.55
C ASP A 104 22.93 8.67 -23.45
N ARG A 105 23.65 7.66 -23.95
CA ARG A 105 25.09 7.70 -24.11
C ARG A 105 25.36 8.32 -25.49
N ALA A 106 25.89 9.55 -25.48
CA ALA A 106 26.53 10.16 -26.64
C ALA A 106 27.83 9.41 -27.01
#